data_AF-A0A5C5S0R2-F1
#
_entry.id   AF-A0A5C5S0R2-F1
#
_cell.length_a   1.000
_cell.length_b   1.000
_cell.length_c   1.000
_cell.angle_alpha   90.00
_cell.angle_beta   90.00
_cell.angle_gamma   90.00
#
_symmetry.space_group_name_H-M   'P 1'
#
loop_
_entity.id
_entity.type
_entity.pdbx_description
1 polymer ?
#
loop_
_entity_poly.entity_id
_entity_poly.type
_entity_poly.pdbx_seq_one_letter_code
_entity_poly.pdbx_strand_id
1 'polypeptide(L)'
;MSKATATPARPTETVGPITLNEMPTIRGRDGAVEFINDVFNVPVTKTRMRSAIEGRELPVFKISGCNYFSERDLYLWVKSLARPAVQRGGAA
;
A
#
# COMPACT_ATOMS: atom_id res chain seq x y z
N MET A 1 38.43 -19.23 10.34
CA MET A 1 37.78 -17.99 10.80
C MET A 1 37.02 -17.39 9.62
N SER A 2 35.71 -17.62 9.51
CA SER A 2 34.90 -17.13 8.37
C SER A 2 34.21 -15.81 8.76
N LYS A 3 34.50 -14.74 8.02
CA LYS A 3 33.85 -13.42 8.21
C LYS A 3 32.42 -13.47 7.66
N ALA A 4 31.45 -13.06 8.47
CA ALA A 4 30.09 -12.82 8.04
C ALA A 4 30.04 -11.57 7.15
N THR A 5 29.58 -11.71 5.90
CA THR A 5 29.32 -10.60 4.99
C THR A 5 28.04 -9.91 5.45
N ALA A 6 28.14 -8.65 5.90
CA ALA A 6 26.99 -7.86 6.31
C ALA A 6 26.08 -7.60 5.09
N THR A 7 24.80 -7.95 5.21
CA THR A 7 23.76 -7.58 4.24
C THR A 7 23.71 -6.05 4.15
N PRO A 8 23.77 -5.45 2.95
CA PRO A 8 23.69 -4.00 2.83
C PRO A 8 22.33 -3.51 3.34
N ALA A 9 22.36 -2.56 4.26
CA ALA A 9 21.17 -1.84 4.70
C ALA A 9 20.49 -1.21 3.48
N ARG A 10 19.16 -1.38 3.37
CA ARG A 10 18.37 -0.71 2.34
C ARG A 10 18.61 0.80 2.47
N PRO A 11 18.95 1.53 1.38
CA PRO A 11 19.03 2.98 1.44
C PRO A 11 17.69 3.51 1.94
N THR A 12 17.67 4.12 3.12
CA THR A 12 16.53 4.91 3.59
C THR A 12 16.63 6.27 2.92
N GLU A 13 16.49 6.29 1.60
CA GLU A 13 16.42 7.55 0.88
C GLU A 13 15.10 8.19 1.27
N THR A 14 15.17 9.39 1.85
CA THR A 14 13.98 10.16 2.16
C THR A 14 13.44 10.67 0.83
N VAL A 15 12.54 9.91 0.22
CA VAL A 15 11.71 10.42 -0.87
C VAL A 15 11.00 11.66 -0.32
N GLY A 16 11.09 12.78 -1.02
CA GLY A 16 10.53 14.07 -0.58
C GLY A 16 9.03 13.99 -0.24
N PRO A 17 8.44 15.09 0.26
CA PRO A 17 7.04 15.08 0.68
C PRO A 17 6.13 14.65 -0.47
N ILE A 18 5.45 13.52 -0.31
CA ILE A 18 4.45 13.03 -1.26
C ILE A 18 3.12 13.71 -0.89
N THR A 19 2.60 14.54 -1.78
CA THR A 19 1.26 15.13 -1.64
C THR A 19 0.23 14.16 -2.22
N LEU A 20 -0.61 13.58 -1.37
CA LEU A 20 -1.69 12.67 -1.75
C LEU A 20 -3.04 13.37 -1.55
N ASN A 21 -3.95 13.22 -2.52
CA ASN A 21 -5.29 13.78 -2.42
C ASN A 21 -6.12 13.06 -1.32
N GLU A 22 -6.69 13.84 -0.41
CA GLU A 22 -7.56 13.34 0.67
C GLU A 22 -9.02 13.20 0.24
N MET A 23 -9.41 13.81 -0.88
CA MET A 23 -10.78 13.72 -1.39
C MET A 23 -11.03 12.36 -2.06
N PRO A 24 -12.22 11.77 -1.87
CA PRO A 24 -12.58 10.47 -2.45
C PRO A 24 -12.90 10.60 -3.94
N THR A 25 -11.86 10.70 -4.76
CA THR A 25 -11.95 10.96 -6.22
C THR A 25 -11.86 9.67 -7.04
N ILE A 26 -11.29 8.60 -6.49
CA ILE A 26 -11.07 7.35 -7.21
C ILE A 26 -12.32 6.49 -7.13
N ARG A 27 -12.93 6.20 -8.28
CA ARG A 27 -14.21 5.50 -8.35
C ARG A 27 -14.04 3.99 -8.47
N GLY A 28 -14.68 3.26 -7.56
CA GLY A 28 -14.90 1.83 -7.67
C GLY A 28 -13.66 0.96 -7.48
N ARG A 29 -13.89 -0.36 -7.45
CA ARG A 29 -12.84 -1.35 -7.24
C ARG A 29 -11.77 -1.29 -8.34
N ASP A 30 -12.20 -1.20 -9.60
CA ASP A 30 -11.30 -1.28 -10.74
C ASP A 30 -10.41 -0.04 -10.82
N GLY A 31 -10.97 1.16 -10.60
CA GLY A 31 -10.18 2.40 -10.53
C GLY A 31 -9.19 2.42 -9.37
N ALA A 32 -9.54 1.87 -8.20
CA ALA A 32 -8.61 1.75 -7.08
C ALA A 32 -7.44 0.79 -7.40
N VAL A 33 -7.71 -0.30 -8.12
CA VAL A 33 -6.69 -1.26 -8.56
C VAL A 33 -5.77 -0.63 -9.60
N GLU A 34 -6.32 0.02 -10.62
CA GLU A 34 -5.54 0.74 -11.65
C GLU A 34 -4.65 1.80 -11.00
N PHE A 35 -5.20 2.64 -10.13
CA PHE A 35 -4.43 3.67 -9.44
C PHE A 35 -3.25 3.09 -8.63
N ILE A 36 -3.47 2.03 -7.84
CA ILE A 36 -2.38 1.44 -7.05
C ILE A 36 -1.30 0.80 -7.94
N ASN A 37 -1.70 0.10 -9.01
CA ASN A 37 -0.75 -0.54 -9.91
C ASN A 37 0.04 0.49 -10.71
N ASP A 38 -0.60 1.54 -11.22
CA ASP A 38 0.01 2.47 -12.15
C ASP A 38 0.76 3.60 -11.44
N VAL A 39 0.22 4.10 -10.31
CA VAL A 39 0.77 5.25 -9.60
C VAL A 39 1.71 4.82 -8.47
N PHE A 40 1.29 3.85 -7.64
CA PHE A 40 2.14 3.35 -6.56
C PHE A 40 3.10 2.25 -7.00
N ASN A 41 2.92 1.71 -8.21
CA ASN A 41 3.71 0.61 -8.75
C ASN A 41 3.73 -0.62 -7.81
N VAL A 42 2.61 -0.85 -7.11
CA VAL A 42 2.43 -2.00 -6.21
C VAL A 42 1.42 -2.96 -6.83
N PRO A 43 1.80 -4.22 -7.10
CA PRO A 43 0.89 -5.18 -7.72
C PRO A 43 -0.25 -5.54 -6.77
N VAL A 44 -1.47 -5.12 -7.12
CA VAL A 44 -2.71 -5.48 -6.41
C VAL A 44 -3.73 -6.04 -7.38
N THR A 45 -4.34 -7.18 -7.01
CA THR A 45 -5.38 -7.82 -7.81
C THR A 45 -6.77 -7.27 -7.49
N LYS A 46 -7.69 -7.35 -8.46
CA LYS A 46 -9.11 -7.03 -8.24
C LYS A 46 -9.73 -7.85 -7.11
N THR A 47 -9.37 -9.12 -6.98
CA THR A 47 -9.83 -9.99 -5.88
C THR A 47 -9.35 -9.48 -4.53
N ARG A 48 -8.08 -9.09 -4.40
CA ARG A 48 -7.55 -8.56 -3.13
C ARG A 48 -8.25 -7.27 -2.73
N MET A 49 -8.45 -6.35 -3.67
CA MET A 49 -9.19 -5.11 -3.42
C MET A 49 -10.64 -5.38 -3.01
N ARG A 50 -11.31 -6.33 -3.67
CA ARG A 50 -12.67 -6.74 -3.28
C ARG A 50 -12.70 -7.24 -1.84
N SER A 51 -11.79 -8.14 -1.46
CA SER A 51 -11.71 -8.66 -0.09
C SER A 51 -11.44 -7.54 0.92
N ALA A 52 -10.61 -6.56 0.59
CA ALA A 52 -10.32 -5.43 1.46
C ALA A 52 -11.54 -4.53 1.69
N ILE A 53 -12.34 -4.29 0.64
CA ILE A 53 -13.61 -3.55 0.72
C ILE A 53 -14.62 -4.32 1.59
N GLU A 54 -14.80 -5.62 1.34
CA GLU A 54 -15.75 -6.45 2.09
C GLU A 54 -15.33 -6.61 3.55
N GLY A 55 -14.02 -6.73 3.80
CA GLY A 55 -13.41 -6.82 5.13
C GLY A 55 -13.26 -5.48 5.87
N ARG A 56 -13.66 -4.35 5.24
CA ARG A 56 -13.51 -2.99 5.78
C ARG A 56 -12.09 -2.67 6.24
N GLU A 57 -11.10 -3.16 5.49
CA GLU A 57 -9.68 -2.93 5.78
C GLU A 57 -9.21 -1.51 5.43
N LEU A 58 -10.02 -0.77 4.68
CA LEU A 58 -9.77 0.60 4.27
C LEU A 58 -11.07 1.42 4.24
N PRO A 59 -11.00 2.75 4.39
CA PRO A 59 -12.14 3.64 4.21
C PRO A 59 -12.77 3.53 2.82
N VAL A 60 -14.09 3.50 2.78
CA VAL A 60 -14.89 3.48 1.54
C VAL A 60 -15.98 4.52 1.65
N PHE A 61 -16.01 5.45 0.72
CA PHE A 61 -16.99 6.53 0.68
C PHE A 61 -18.10 6.20 -0.30
N LYS A 62 -19.36 6.32 0.13
CA LYS A 62 -20.53 6.14 -0.75
C LYS A 62 -20.93 7.47 -1.34
N ILE A 63 -20.77 7.63 -2.66
CA ILE A 63 -21.18 8.83 -3.40
C ILE A 63 -22.01 8.37 -4.59
N SER A 64 -23.25 8.85 -4.69
CA SER A 64 -24.20 8.49 -5.76
C SER A 64 -24.30 6.97 -5.99
N GLY A 65 -24.38 6.19 -4.90
CA GLY A 65 -24.49 4.72 -4.92
C GLY A 65 -23.20 3.96 -5.25
N CYS A 66 -22.12 4.64 -5.62
CA CYS A 66 -20.83 4.03 -5.95
C CYS A 66 -19.85 4.11 -4.77
N ASN A 67 -18.88 3.19 -4.73
CA ASN A 67 -17.75 3.26 -3.81
C ASN A 67 -16.70 4.22 -4.36
N TYR A 68 -16.14 5.06 -3.50
CA TYR A 68 -15.03 5.96 -3.79
C TYR A 68 -13.93 5.85 -2.75
N PHE A 69 -12.70 6.18 -3.16
CA PHE A 69 -11.48 6.11 -2.37
C PHE A 69 -10.67 7.38 -2.52
N SER A 70 -9.96 7.77 -1.45
CA SER A 70 -8.94 8.82 -1.51
C SER A 70 -7.57 8.20 -1.81
N GLU A 71 -6.67 8.96 -2.42
CA GLU A 71 -5.30 8.49 -2.69
C GLU A 71 -4.57 8.19 -1.38
N ARG A 72 -4.78 9.04 -0.37
CA ARG A 72 -4.21 8.90 0.97
C ARG A 72 -4.60 7.58 1.62
N ASP A 73 -5.88 7.23 1.58
CA ASP A 73 -6.36 6.00 2.21
C ASP A 73 -5.85 4.74 1.49
N LEU A 74 -5.78 4.78 0.15
CA LEU A 74 -5.16 3.70 -0.62
C LEU A 74 -3.68 3.54 -0.27
N TYR A 75 -2.94 4.64 -0.13
CA TYR A 75 -1.54 4.61 0.29
C TYR A 75 -1.37 4.02 1.69
N LEU A 76 -2.17 4.47 2.66
CA LEU A 76 -2.12 3.98 4.04
C LEU A 76 -2.45 2.49 4.12
N TRP A 77 -3.47 2.05 3.37
CA TRP A 77 -3.81 0.63 3.28
C TRP A 77 -2.66 -0.17 2.67
N VAL A 78 -2.13 0.21 1.50
CA VAL A 78 -0.99 -0.46 0.87
C VAL A 78 0.22 -0.52 1.80
N LYS A 79 0.53 0.58 2.49
CA LYS A 79 1.62 0.65 3.47
C LYS A 79 1.39 -0.32 4.64
N SER A 80 0.15 -0.51 5.08
CA SER A 80 -0.19 -1.46 6.13
C SER A 80 0.01 -2.94 5.72
N LEU A 81 -0.07 -3.23 4.41
CA LEU A 81 0.22 -4.57 3.88
C LEU A 81 1.71 -4.91 3.92
N ALA A 82 2.57 -3.90 3.93
CA ALA A 82 4.01 -4.08 3.95
C ALA A 82 4.45 -4.67 5.29
N ARG A 83 4.56 -6.00 5.35
CA ARG A 83 5.31 -6.67 6.42
C ARG A 83 6.80 -6.57 6.10
N PRO A 84 7.65 -6.14 7.05
CA PRO A 84 9.08 -6.31 6.89
C PRO A 84 9.36 -7.80 6.65
N ALA A 85 10.04 -8.13 5.55
CA ALA A 85 10.61 -9.45 5.38
C ALA A 85 11.60 -9.62 6.53
N VAL A 86 11.20 -10.36 7.57
CA VAL A 86 11.92 -10.74 8.79
C VAL A 86 13.37 -10.24 8.83
N GLN A 87 13.69 -9.37 9.80
CA GLN A 87 15.06 -9.10 10.22
C GLN A 87 15.65 -10.42 10.75
N ARG A 88 16.23 -11.23 9.87
CA ARG A 88 16.88 -12.49 10.25
C ARG A 88 18.18 -12.13 10.96
N GLY A 89 18.12 -11.87 12.27
CA GLY A 89 19.32 -11.59 13.08
C GLY A 89 19.03 -10.99 14.45
N GLY A 90 19.17 -11.82 15.49
CA GLY A 90 19.13 -11.47 16.91
C GLY A 90 18.80 -12.74 17.72
N ALA A 91 19.70 -13.73 17.73
CA ALA A 91 20.62 -14.01 18.85
C ALA A 91 19.82 -14.37 20.12
N ALA A 92 19.60 -15.66 20.37
CA ALA A 92 20.49 -16.62 21.06
C ALA A 92 20.03 -16.77 22.52
#